data_AF-F5Y229-F1
#
_entry.id   AF-F5Y229-F1
#
_cell.length_a   1.000
_cell.length_b   1.000
_cell.length_c   1.000
_cell.angle_alpha   90.00
_cell.angle_beta   90.00
_cell.angle_gamma   90.00
#
_symmetry.space_group_name_H-M   'P 1'
#
loop_
_entity.id
_entity.type
_entity.pdbx_description
1 polymer ?
#
loop_
_entity_poly.entity_id
_entity_poly.type
_entity_poly.pdbx_seq_one_letter_code
_entity_poly.pdbx_strand_id
1 'polypeptide(L)'
;MNTRTNIVLDDELVAQAMARAGVKTKKAAVEAALRAYVRKPDYSGLLALEGSRLVTDDYDPKTLSTHPRYQQALMAGEPAVTKSAARHGAGRGAGRKRSSK
;
A
#
# COMPACT_ATOMS: atom_id res chain seq x y z
N MET A 1 -1.89 -25.74 -14.00
CA MET A 1 -2.64 -26.47 -12.94
C MET A 1 -3.36 -25.46 -12.08
N ASN A 2 -4.59 -25.75 -11.62
CA ASN A 2 -5.32 -24.90 -10.69
C ASN A 2 -5.48 -25.66 -9.36
N THR A 3 -5.08 -25.05 -8.25
CA THR A 3 -5.11 -25.66 -6.91
C THR A 3 -6.05 -24.84 -6.03
N ARG A 4 -6.92 -25.52 -5.29
CA ARG A 4 -7.81 -24.87 -4.31
C ARG A 4 -7.10 -24.81 -2.95
N THR A 5 -7.10 -23.63 -2.34
CA THR A 5 -6.44 -23.39 -1.05
C THR A 5 -7.36 -22.57 -0.15
N ASN A 6 -7.42 -22.91 1.13
CA ASN A 6 -8.12 -22.13 2.14
C ASN A 6 -7.12 -21.18 2.82
N ILE A 7 -7.34 -19.87 2.69
CA ILE A 7 -6.52 -18.82 3.29
C ILE A 7 -7.45 -17.73 3.86
N VAL A 8 -7.03 -17.11 4.97
CA VAL A 8 -7.70 -15.94 5.52
C VAL A 8 -7.09 -14.70 4.88
N LEU A 9 -7.92 -13.82 4.34
CA LEU A 9 -7.52 -12.57 3.69
C LEU A 9 -8.25 -11.41 4.35
N ASP A 10 -7.61 -10.25 4.35
CA ASP A 10 -8.25 -8.99 4.69
C ASP A 10 -9.24 -8.59 3.60
N ASP A 11 -10.51 -8.46 3.95
CA ASP A 11 -11.59 -8.14 3.03
C ASP A 11 -11.49 -6.73 2.44
N GLU A 12 -10.96 -5.76 3.20
CA GLU A 12 -10.76 -4.40 2.69
C GLU A 12 -9.66 -4.39 1.63
N LEU A 13 -8.57 -5.12 1.89
CA LEU A 13 -7.47 -5.26 0.93
C LEU A 13 -7.94 -5.94 -0.36
N VAL A 14 -8.75 -7.00 -0.24
CA VAL A 14 -9.31 -7.70 -1.40
C VAL A 14 -10.26 -6.79 -2.18
N ALA A 15 -11.09 -5.98 -1.50
CA ALA A 15 -11.96 -5.02 -2.17
C ALA A 15 -11.16 -3.97 -2.95
N GLN A 16 -10.08 -3.45 -2.38
CA GLN A 16 -9.18 -2.53 -3.09
C GLN A 16 -8.52 -3.19 -4.30
N ALA A 17 -8.06 -4.44 -4.17
CA ALA A 17 -7.49 -5.19 -5.28
C ALA A 17 -8.53 -5.44 -6.39
N MET A 18 -9.77 -5.78 -6.01
CA MET A 18 -10.89 -5.96 -6.94
C MET A 18 -11.19 -4.67 -7.71
N ALA A 19 -11.26 -3.53 -7.02
CA ALA A 19 -11.49 -2.23 -7.65
C ALA A 19 -10.36 -1.84 -8.61
N ARG A 20 -9.09 -2.02 -8.20
CA ARG A 20 -7.92 -1.73 -9.04
C ARG A 20 -7.82 -2.64 -10.27
N ALA A 21 -8.18 -3.91 -10.12
CA ALA A 21 -8.13 -4.88 -11.21
C ALA A 21 -9.42 -4.91 -12.07
N GLY A 22 -10.49 -4.24 -11.65
CA GLY A 22 -11.77 -4.24 -12.35
C GLY A 22 -12.50 -5.60 -12.35
N VAL A 23 -12.28 -6.42 -11.31
CA VAL A 23 -12.79 -7.80 -11.25
C VAL A 23 -13.89 -7.96 -10.21
N LYS A 24 -14.82 -8.90 -10.47
CA LYS A 24 -16.00 -9.15 -9.63
C LYS A 24 -15.80 -10.23 -8.56
N THR A 25 -14.72 -11.01 -8.61
CA THR A 25 -14.51 -12.14 -7.70
C THR A 25 -13.20 -12.02 -6.93
N LYS A 26 -13.21 -12.48 -5.68
CA LYS A 26 -12.01 -12.52 -4.83
C LYS A 26 -10.90 -13.37 -5.47
N LYS A 27 -11.25 -14.51 -6.08
CA LYS A 27 -10.29 -15.37 -6.81
C LYS A 27 -9.57 -14.59 -7.92
N ALA A 28 -10.32 -13.88 -8.76
CA ALA A 28 -9.75 -13.12 -9.87
C ALA A 28 -8.86 -11.98 -9.36
N ALA A 29 -9.21 -11.35 -8.23
CA ALA A 29 -8.37 -10.31 -7.63
C ALA A 29 -7.04 -10.86 -7.12
N VAL A 30 -7.06 -12.03 -6.45
CA VAL A 30 -5.83 -12.70 -5.99
C VAL A 30 -4.95 -13.11 -7.18
N GLU A 31 -5.53 -13.69 -8.22
CA GLU A 31 -4.80 -14.08 -9.42
C GLU A 31 -4.19 -12.87 -10.14
N ALA A 32 -4.95 -11.78 -10.28
CA ALA A 32 -4.46 -10.52 -10.86
C ALA A 32 -3.33 -9.91 -10.04
N ALA A 33 -3.46 -9.90 -8.71
CA ALA A 33 -2.42 -9.39 -7.80
C ALA A 33 -1.12 -10.20 -7.91
N LEU A 34 -1.22 -11.53 -7.88
CA LEU A 34 -0.06 -12.42 -8.03
C LEU A 34 0.59 -12.25 -9.40
N ARG A 35 -0.21 -12.16 -10.47
CA ARG A 35 0.29 -11.94 -11.82
C ARG A 35 1.01 -10.59 -11.94
N ALA A 36 0.48 -9.54 -11.33
CA ALA A 36 1.12 -8.24 -11.28
C ALA A 36 2.43 -8.27 -10.49
N TYR A 37 2.47 -9.01 -9.38
CA TYR A 37 3.67 -9.15 -8.53
C TYR A 37 4.82 -9.89 -9.23
N VAL A 38 4.52 -10.96 -9.96
CA VAL A 38 5.55 -11.73 -10.69
C VAL A 38 5.88 -11.13 -12.06
N ARG A 39 5.09 -10.15 -12.53
CA ARG A 39 5.33 -9.52 -13.84
C ARG A 39 6.67 -8.81 -13.80
N LYS A 40 7.58 -9.17 -14.71
CA LYS A 40 8.76 -8.36 -14.97
C LYS A 40 8.28 -7.00 -15.52
N PRO A 41 8.81 -5.86 -15.02
CA PRO A 41 8.49 -4.58 -15.60
C PRO A 41 8.82 -4.60 -17.09
N ASP A 42 7.85 -4.20 -17.91
CA ASP A 42 8.06 -4.06 -19.35
C ASP A 42 8.56 -2.64 -19.60
N TYR A 43 9.85 -2.54 -19.91
CA TYR A 43 10.51 -1.28 -20.20
C TYR A 43 10.49 -0.94 -21.70
N SER A 44 9.93 -1.80 -22.56
CA SER A 44 9.95 -1.60 -24.02
C SER A 44 9.32 -0.26 -24.42
N GLY A 45 8.22 0.12 -23.79
CA GLY A 45 7.57 1.41 -24.02
C GLY A 45 8.44 2.60 -23.61
N LEU A 46 9.18 2.50 -22.50
CA LEU A 46 10.11 3.56 -22.07
C LEU A 46 11.34 3.64 -22.99
N LEU A 47 11.87 2.48 -23.39
CA LEU A 47 13.00 2.40 -24.32
C LEU A 47 12.61 2.91 -25.72
N ALA A 48 11.37 2.71 -26.16
CA ALA A 48 10.88 3.26 -27.43
C ALA A 48 10.84 4.80 -27.44
N LEU A 49 10.86 5.44 -26.26
CA LEU A 49 10.95 6.90 -26.14
C LEU A 49 12.40 7.40 -26.20
N GLU A 50 13.40 6.53 -26.23
CA GLU A 50 14.79 6.94 -26.40
C GLU A 50 14.96 7.70 -27.72
N GLY A 51 15.59 8.88 -27.66
CA GLY A 51 15.78 9.75 -28.83
C GLY A 51 14.58 10.61 -29.22
N SER A 52 13.42 10.48 -28.56
CA SER A 52 12.22 11.26 -28.88
C SER A 52 12.24 12.74 -28.42
N ARG A 53 13.34 13.22 -27.83
CA ARG A 53 13.52 14.61 -27.33
C ARG A 53 12.35 15.11 -26.46
N LEU A 54 11.81 14.25 -25.60
CA LEU A 54 10.75 14.59 -24.65
C LEU A 54 11.23 15.38 -23.42
N VAL A 55 12.55 15.54 -23.29
CA VAL A 55 13.20 16.30 -22.22
C VAL A 55 13.83 17.53 -22.87
N THR A 56 13.65 18.70 -22.27
CA THR A 56 14.24 19.95 -22.77
C THR A 56 15.76 19.93 -22.57
N ASP A 57 16.51 20.58 -23.45
CA ASP A 57 17.98 20.56 -23.41
C ASP A 57 18.56 21.20 -22.14
N ASP A 58 17.78 22.08 -21.49
CA ASP A 58 18.10 22.77 -20.25
C ASP A 58 17.58 22.06 -18.99
N TYR A 59 17.04 20.85 -19.13
CA TYR A 59 16.52 20.08 -18.00
C TYR A 59 17.64 19.64 -17.04
N ASP A 60 17.66 20.23 -15.84
CA ASP A 60 18.52 19.81 -14.74
C ASP A 60 17.72 19.01 -13.68
N PRO A 61 17.95 17.70 -13.52
CA PRO A 61 17.24 16.87 -12.55
C PRO A 61 17.44 17.29 -11.10
N LYS A 62 18.49 18.06 -10.76
CA LYS A 62 18.76 18.50 -9.39
C LYS A 62 17.82 19.63 -8.95
N THR A 63 17.32 20.42 -9.89
CA THR A 63 16.38 21.52 -9.63
C THR A 63 14.98 21.03 -9.26
N LEU A 64 14.64 19.76 -9.52
CA LEU A 64 13.37 19.18 -9.12
C LEU A 64 13.22 19.03 -7.60
N SER A 65 14.33 18.85 -6.88
CA SER A 65 14.32 18.70 -5.42
C SER A 65 13.85 19.96 -4.68
N THR A 66 14.00 21.13 -5.31
CA THR A 66 13.56 22.44 -4.79
C THR A 66 12.20 22.87 -5.33
N HIS A 67 11.61 22.12 -6.27
CA HIS A 67 10.32 22.49 -6.85
C HIS A 67 9.16 22.20 -5.86
N PRO A 68 8.26 23.17 -5.60
CA PRO A 68 7.25 23.08 -4.53
C PRO A 68 6.36 21.82 -4.57
N ARG A 69 6.04 21.32 -5.77
CA ARG A 69 5.25 20.08 -5.94
C ARG A 69 5.92 18.83 -5.38
N TYR A 70 7.25 18.77 -5.34
CA TYR A 70 8.01 17.63 -4.80
C TYR A 70 8.43 17.84 -3.35
N GLN A 71 8.55 19.11 -2.92
CA GLN A 71 8.81 19.47 -1.53
C GLN A 71 7.69 18.99 -0.60
N GLN A 72 6.43 19.02 -1.05
CA GLN A 72 5.29 18.50 -0.29
C GLN A 72 5.34 16.97 -0.11
N ALA A 73 5.91 16.22 -1.07
CA ALA A 73 6.04 14.77 -1.00
C ALA A 73 7.21 14.30 -0.11
N LEU A 74 8.29 15.09 -0.03
CA LEU A 74 9.43 14.80 0.86
C LEU A 74 9.17 15.23 2.32
N MET A 75 8.33 16.27 2.52
CA MET A 75 7.94 16.76 3.86
C MET A 75 6.75 16.00 4.46
N ALA A 76 5.90 15.40 3.62
CA ALA A 76 4.94 14.39 4.05
C ALA A 76 5.71 13.08 4.28
N GLY A 77 6.55 13.05 5.32
CA GLY A 77 7.18 11.82 5.78
C GLY A 77 6.15 10.71 5.83
N GLU A 78 6.51 9.52 5.35
CA GLU A 78 5.68 8.33 5.48
C GLU A 78 5.07 8.33 6.89
N PRO A 79 3.75 8.13 7.07
CA PRO A 79 3.21 8.01 8.41
C PRO A 79 3.99 6.89 9.07
N ALA A 80 4.80 7.25 10.06
CA ALA A 80 5.57 6.30 10.83
C ALA A 80 4.60 5.20 11.21
N VAL A 81 4.82 3.99 10.69
CA VAL A 81 4.06 2.81 11.13
C VAL A 81 4.42 2.67 12.60
N THR A 82 3.59 3.28 13.46
CA THR A 82 3.66 3.07 14.88
C THR A 82 3.36 1.60 15.05
N LYS A 83 4.40 0.79 15.32
CA LYS A 83 4.20 -0.57 15.80
C LYS A 83 3.30 -0.44 17.01
N SER A 84 2.02 -0.75 16.86
CA SER A 84 1.08 -0.80 17.96
C SER A 84 1.52 -1.97 18.83
N ALA A 85 2.35 -1.68 19.84
CA ALA A 85 2.59 -2.59 20.93
C ALA A 85 1.22 -2.89 21.54
N ALA A 86 0.86 -4.17 21.49
CA ALA A 86 -0.35 -4.74 22.04
C ALA A 86 -0.56 -4.25 23.48
N ARG A 87 -1.48 -3.29 23.65
CA ARG A 87 -2.10 -3.05 24.94
C ARG A 87 -3.04 -4.22 25.20
N HIS A 88 -2.52 -5.23 25.89
CA HIS A 88 -3.33 -6.23 26.56
C HIS A 88 -4.29 -5.50 27.50
N GLY A 89 -5.58 -5.61 27.20
CA GLY A 89 -6.64 -5.18 28.09
C GLY A 89 -6.69 -6.10 29.30
N ALA A 90 -6.72 -5.50 30.49
CA ALA A 90 -7.33 -6.09 31.67
C ALA A 90 -8.18 -5.00 32.33
N GLY A 91 -9.47 -5.02 32.02
CA GLY A 91 -10.47 -4.14 32.58
C GLY A 91 -10.73 -4.44 34.05
N ARG A 92 -10.62 -3.40 34.87
CA ARG A 92 -11.58 -2.93 35.88
C ARG A 92 -12.51 -3.96 36.53
N GLY A 93 -12.36 -4.13 37.85
CA GLY A 93 -13.40 -4.61 38.75
C GLY A 93 -13.35 -3.84 40.08
N ALA A 94 -14.05 -2.72 40.16
CA ALA A 94 -14.27 -1.97 41.41
C ALA A 94 -15.53 -2.51 42.10
N GLY A 95 -15.37 -3.14 43.27
CA GLY A 95 -16.45 -3.69 44.09
C GLY A 95 -16.39 -3.17 45.52
N ARG A 96 -17.20 -2.14 45.78
CA ARG A 96 -17.66 -1.53 47.05
C ARG A 96 -17.20 -2.14 48.39
N LYS A 97 -16.66 -1.26 49.23
CA LYS A 97 -16.76 -1.29 50.70
C LYS A 97 -18.21 -1.50 51.15
N ARG A 98 -18.42 -2.41 52.12
CA ARG A 98 -19.39 -2.21 53.21
C ARG A 98 -18.78 -2.74 54.50
N SER A 99 -18.67 -1.84 55.47
CA SER A 99 -18.46 -2.16 56.88
C SER A 99 -19.73 -2.76 57.47
N SER A 100 -19.55 -3.42 58.62
CA SER A 100 -20.39 -3.32 59.84
C SER A 100 -20.85 -4.68 60.38
N LYS A 101 -20.22 -5.02 61.52
CA LYS A 101 -20.78 -5.60 62.75
C LYS A 101 -21.17 -7.07 62.76
#